data_AF-A0A2R6W9X4-F1
#
_entry.id   AF-A0A2R6W9X4-F1
#
_cell.length_a   1.000
_cell.length_b   1.000
_cell.length_c   1.000
_cell.angle_alpha   90.00
_cell.angle_beta   90.00
_cell.angle_gamma   90.00
#
_symmetry.space_group_name_H-M   'P 1'
#
loop_
_entity.id
_entity.type
_entity.pdbx_description
1 polymer ?
#
loop_
_entity_poly.entity_id
_entity_poly.type
_entity_poly.pdbx_seq_one_letter_code
_entity_poly.pdbx_strand_id
1 'polypeptide(L)'
;MKSEESLLRLRLPGVTIRAIVFRCTSLTDFFLLCLTMARASVLLLIAGFLTVAAVCTVQAETVKLQFYEQVNSNDELLVFQAKDKSSNDGQMGNGYIYENSATLCSSPKCLALGTVSGWYYYTSEDTVEEVNTIKFSPTSLYPNAELHVRGVWVSASGKDLDTQELAIIGGTHGLDNAYGTLTFTKLNAITWRVEASFRL
;
A
#
# COMPACT_ATOMS: atom_id res chain seq x y z
N MET A 1 -25.02 -34.31 47.50
CA MET A 1 -25.65 -35.27 46.57
C MET A 1 -24.54 -35.83 45.69
N LYS A 2 -24.33 -37.16 45.68
CA LYS A 2 -23.19 -37.81 45.01
C LYS A 2 -23.35 -37.70 43.48
N SER A 3 -22.38 -37.10 42.78
CA SER A 3 -22.33 -37.13 41.31
C SER A 3 -21.65 -38.42 40.85
N GLU A 4 -22.34 -39.23 40.07
CA GLU A 4 -21.75 -40.38 39.40
C GLU A 4 -21.06 -39.94 38.10
N GLU A 5 -19.73 -40.03 38.08
CA GLU A 5 -18.93 -39.87 36.86
C GLU A 5 -19.00 -41.17 36.04
N SER A 6 -19.50 -41.09 34.81
CA SER A 6 -19.42 -42.19 33.85
C SER A 6 -18.53 -41.78 32.68
N LEU A 7 -17.40 -42.47 32.55
CA LEU A 7 -16.36 -42.22 31.54
C LEU A 7 -16.64 -43.08 30.29
N LEU A 8 -17.05 -42.45 29.19
CA LEU A 8 -17.13 -43.12 27.89
C LEU A 8 -15.78 -42.95 27.16
N ARG A 9 -15.07 -44.06 26.90
CA ARG A 9 -13.81 -44.06 26.14
C ARG A 9 -14.08 -44.40 24.67
N LEU A 10 -14.03 -43.40 23.80
CA LEU A 10 -13.92 -43.61 22.35
C LEU A 10 -12.43 -43.71 21.99
N ARG A 11 -12.02 -44.84 21.40
CA ARG A 11 -10.65 -45.04 20.88
C ARG A 11 -10.62 -44.71 19.39
N LEU A 12 -9.85 -43.68 19.03
CA LEU A 12 -9.27 -43.52 17.70
C LEU A 12 -7.74 -43.69 17.82
N PRO A 13 -7.05 -44.26 16.81
CA PRO A 13 -5.62 -44.51 16.90
C PRO A 13 -4.84 -43.19 16.91
N GLY A 14 -4.05 -42.98 17.96
CA GLY A 14 -3.08 -41.88 18.08
C GLY A 14 -3.47 -40.69 18.96
N VAL A 15 -4.73 -40.56 19.39
CA VAL A 15 -5.16 -39.46 20.26
C VAL A 15 -6.12 -39.97 21.34
N THR A 16 -5.77 -39.79 22.61
CA THR A 16 -6.69 -40.07 23.73
C THR A 16 -7.49 -38.81 24.02
N ILE A 17 -8.69 -38.68 23.47
CA ILE A 17 -9.62 -37.60 23.83
C ILE A 17 -10.42 -38.05 25.05
N ARG A 18 -10.20 -37.39 26.19
CA ARG A 18 -11.08 -37.52 27.37
C ARG A 18 -12.23 -36.53 27.20
N ALA A 19 -13.37 -36.99 26.68
CA ALA A 19 -14.59 -36.19 26.67
C ALA A 19 -15.25 -36.27 28.06
N ILE A 20 -15.35 -35.13 28.75
CA ILE A 20 -16.16 -35.01 29.97
C ILE A 20 -17.59 -34.74 29.51
N VAL A 21 -18.45 -35.75 29.61
CA VAL A 21 -19.87 -35.62 29.29
C VAL A 21 -20.58 -35.07 30.52
N PHE A 22 -20.86 -33.77 30.54
CA PHE A 22 -21.71 -33.17 31.55
C PHE A 22 -23.18 -33.47 31.22
N ARG A 23 -23.86 -34.28 32.03
CA ARG A 23 -25.33 -34.33 32.01
C ARG A 23 -25.85 -33.03 32.63
N CYS A 24 -26.20 -32.09 31.77
CA CYS A 24 -26.88 -30.87 32.16
C CYS A 24 -28.31 -31.23 32.60
N THR A 25 -28.64 -31.05 33.88
CA THR A 25 -29.94 -31.44 34.44
C THR A 25 -30.94 -30.28 34.54
N SER A 26 -30.54 -29.06 34.17
CA SER A 26 -31.44 -27.90 34.08
C SER A 26 -31.04 -26.93 32.96
N LEU A 27 -32.04 -26.28 32.34
CA LEU A 27 -31.84 -25.31 31.26
C LEU A 27 -30.98 -24.12 31.71
N THR A 28 -31.05 -23.77 33.00
CA THR A 28 -30.30 -22.68 33.65
C THR A 28 -28.79 -22.92 33.68
N ASP A 29 -28.35 -24.17 33.84
CA ASP A 29 -26.92 -24.50 33.87
C ASP A 29 -26.28 -24.41 32.47
N PHE A 30 -27.07 -24.69 31.43
CA PHE A 30 -26.63 -24.56 30.03
C PHE A 30 -26.37 -23.10 29.65
N PHE A 31 -27.26 -22.19 30.05
CA PHE A 31 -27.09 -20.75 29.81
C PHE A 31 -25.88 -20.17 30.55
N LEU A 32 -25.61 -20.60 31.79
CA LEU A 32 -24.45 -20.14 32.57
C LEU A 32 -23.12 -20.65 31.98
N LEU A 33 -23.10 -21.89 31.45
CA LEU A 33 -21.95 -22.46 30.76
C LEU A 33 -21.67 -21.75 29.42
N CYS A 34 -22.71 -21.44 28.65
CA CYS A 34 -22.58 -20.68 27.40
C CYS A 34 -22.09 -19.25 27.65
N LEU A 35 -22.56 -18.58 28.72
CA LEU A 35 -22.13 -17.22 29.06
C LEU A 35 -20.65 -17.16 29.51
N THR A 36 -20.19 -18.18 30.25
CA THR A 36 -18.80 -18.26 30.72
C THR A 36 -17.83 -18.64 29.60
N MET A 37 -18.23 -19.55 28.70
CA MET A 37 -17.46 -19.87 27.49
C MET A 37 -17.37 -18.68 26.53
N ALA A 38 -18.49 -17.98 26.28
CA ALA A 38 -18.50 -16.78 25.43
C ALA A 38 -17.60 -15.66 25.98
N ARG A 39 -17.61 -15.43 27.30
CA ARG A 39 -16.72 -14.47 27.97
C ARG A 39 -15.25 -14.88 27.87
N ALA A 40 -14.94 -16.16 28.06
CA ALA A 40 -13.57 -16.68 27.94
C ALA A 40 -13.03 -16.57 26.50
N SER A 41 -13.86 -16.83 25.49
CA SER A 41 -13.50 -16.69 24.08
C SER A 41 -13.23 -15.24 23.69
N VAL A 42 -14.03 -14.29 24.18
CA VAL A 42 -13.81 -12.85 23.91
C VAL A 42 -12.54 -12.33 24.60
N LEU A 43 -12.27 -12.76 25.83
CA LEU A 43 -11.04 -12.42 26.54
C LEU A 43 -9.79 -12.97 25.87
N LEU A 44 -9.84 -14.20 25.35
CA LEU A 44 -8.74 -14.79 24.57
C LEU A 44 -8.53 -14.10 23.23
N LEU A 45 -9.60 -13.65 22.57
CA LEU A 45 -9.52 -12.88 21.33
C LEU A 45 -8.84 -11.52 21.57
N ILE A 46 -9.26 -10.80 22.62
CA ILE A 46 -8.68 -9.51 23.02
C ILE A 46 -7.23 -9.67 23.46
N ALA A 47 -6.91 -10.71 24.24
CA ALA A 47 -5.53 -11.02 24.62
C ALA A 47 -4.67 -11.37 23.39
N GLY A 48 -5.22 -12.10 22.42
CA GLY A 48 -4.59 -12.38 21.14
C GLY A 48 -4.25 -11.10 20.37
N PHE A 49 -5.21 -10.18 20.22
CA PHE A 49 -4.99 -8.88 19.57
C PHE A 49 -3.97 -8.01 20.32
N LEU A 50 -3.98 -8.02 21.66
CA LEU A 50 -3.01 -7.29 22.47
C LEU A 50 -1.60 -7.87 22.35
N THR A 51 -1.46 -9.20 22.26
CA THR A 51 -0.15 -9.83 22.01
C THR A 51 0.39 -9.57 20.60
N VAL A 52 -0.48 -9.51 19.59
CA VAL A 52 -0.08 -9.09 18.23
C VAL A 52 0.34 -7.61 18.23
N ALA A 53 -0.41 -6.74 18.91
CA ALA A 53 -0.07 -5.32 19.02
C ALA A 53 1.24 -5.07 19.81
N ALA A 54 1.53 -5.87 20.83
CA ALA A 54 2.73 -5.73 21.66
C ALA A 54 4.00 -6.28 20.98
N VAL A 55 3.87 -7.23 20.05
CA VAL A 55 5.02 -7.75 19.26
C VAL A 55 5.30 -6.84 18.04
N CYS A 56 4.35 -5.99 17.64
CA CYS A 56 4.48 -5.10 16.48
C CYS A 56 5.10 -3.73 16.75
N THR A 57 5.72 -3.48 17.91
CA THR A 57 6.61 -2.31 18.05
C THR A 57 7.97 -2.59 17.41
N VAL A 58 7.96 -2.96 16.12
CA VAL A 58 9.13 -2.81 15.27
C VAL A 58 9.19 -1.32 14.97
N GLN A 59 10.24 -0.67 15.44
CA GLN A 59 10.48 0.74 15.17
C GLN A 59 10.67 0.87 13.65
N ALA A 60 9.60 1.24 12.95
CA ALA A 60 9.59 1.34 11.50
C ALA A 60 10.67 2.35 11.07
N GLU A 61 11.74 1.83 10.47
CA GLU A 61 12.84 2.65 9.96
C GLU A 61 12.27 3.55 8.86
N THR A 62 12.48 4.85 8.99
CA THR A 62 12.07 5.80 7.95
C THR A 62 13.17 5.87 6.91
N VAL A 63 12.88 5.37 5.72
CA VAL A 63 13.77 5.41 4.55
C VAL A 63 13.57 6.76 3.85
N LYS A 64 14.69 7.41 3.50
CA LYS A 64 14.69 8.63 2.70
C LYS A 64 15.51 8.42 1.44
N LEU A 65 14.91 8.72 0.28
CA LEU A 65 15.58 8.64 -1.02
C LEU A 65 15.41 9.97 -1.76
N GLN A 66 16.40 10.35 -2.54
CA GLN A 66 16.32 11.50 -3.43
C GLN A 66 16.87 11.12 -4.81
N PHE A 67 16.16 11.52 -5.85
CA PHE A 67 16.61 11.41 -7.24
C PHE A 67 16.00 12.52 -8.09
N TYR A 68 16.27 12.48 -9.39
CA TYR A 68 15.73 13.44 -10.35
C TYR A 68 15.01 12.71 -11.47
N GLU A 69 13.78 13.10 -11.74
CA GLU A 69 13.04 12.62 -12.89
C GLU A 69 13.29 13.55 -14.09
N GLN A 70 13.61 12.95 -15.22
CA GLN A 70 13.89 13.64 -16.48
C GLN A 70 12.72 13.40 -17.43
N VAL A 71 11.87 14.41 -17.58
CA VAL A 71 10.69 14.36 -18.43
C VAL A 71 11.10 14.52 -19.89
N ASN A 72 10.70 13.55 -20.72
CA ASN A 72 10.85 13.65 -22.15
C ASN A 72 9.47 13.76 -22.79
N SER A 73 9.15 14.93 -23.34
CA SER A 73 7.84 15.19 -23.97
C SER A 73 7.54 14.30 -25.17
N ASN A 74 8.53 13.60 -25.71
CA ASN A 74 8.32 12.65 -26.81
C ASN A 74 7.90 11.25 -26.33
N ASP A 75 8.05 10.97 -25.04
CA ASP A 75 7.77 9.65 -24.45
C ASP A 75 6.34 9.57 -23.89
N GLU A 76 5.58 10.67 -23.99
CA GLU A 76 4.16 10.73 -23.64
C GLU A 76 3.28 10.29 -24.81
N LEU A 77 2.44 9.28 -24.59
CA LEU A 77 1.52 8.75 -25.60
C LEU A 77 0.07 8.82 -25.13
N LEU A 78 -0.79 9.46 -25.93
CA LEU A 78 -2.24 9.46 -25.71
C LEU A 78 -2.80 8.04 -25.94
N VAL A 79 -3.36 7.43 -24.89
CA VAL A 79 -3.90 6.07 -24.92
C VAL A 79 -5.43 6.02 -24.97
N PHE A 80 -6.10 7.02 -24.40
CA PHE A 80 -7.54 7.16 -24.51
C PHE A 80 -7.95 8.63 -24.49
N GLN A 81 -9.12 8.91 -25.06
CA GLN A 81 -9.74 10.22 -25.07
C GLN A 81 -11.25 10.09 -24.98
N ALA A 82 -11.92 11.11 -24.42
CA ALA A 82 -13.37 11.20 -24.45
C ALA A 82 -13.88 11.23 -25.91
N LYS A 83 -14.90 10.42 -26.20
CA LYS A 83 -15.47 10.30 -27.55
C LYS A 83 -16.22 11.57 -27.96
N ASP A 84 -16.99 12.14 -27.03
CA ASP A 84 -17.88 13.27 -27.27
C ASP A 84 -17.31 14.52 -26.59
N LYS A 85 -16.20 15.02 -27.12
CA LYS A 85 -15.48 16.15 -26.53
C LYS A 85 -16.08 17.47 -27.01
N SER A 86 -16.62 18.25 -26.09
CA SER A 86 -17.00 19.64 -26.36
C SER A 86 -15.74 20.51 -26.49
N SER A 87 -15.83 21.64 -27.18
CA SER A 87 -14.71 22.59 -27.29
C SER A 87 -14.25 23.14 -25.94
N ASN A 88 -15.11 23.05 -24.92
CA ASN A 88 -14.87 23.58 -23.58
C ASN A 88 -14.27 22.53 -22.64
N ASP A 89 -14.20 21.25 -23.06
CA ASP A 89 -13.75 20.16 -22.19
C ASP A 89 -12.20 20.06 -22.13
N GLY A 90 -11.48 20.88 -22.89
CA GLY A 90 -10.02 21.00 -22.81
C GLY A 90 -9.31 19.64 -22.94
N GLN A 91 -8.60 19.21 -21.90
CA GLN A 91 -7.94 17.90 -21.83
C GLN A 91 -8.72 16.86 -21.01
N MET A 92 -9.85 17.22 -20.42
CA MET A 92 -10.65 16.34 -19.57
C MET A 92 -10.99 15.02 -20.28
N GLY A 93 -10.80 13.91 -19.56
CA GLY A 93 -11.03 12.55 -20.06
C GLY A 93 -9.96 12.02 -21.02
N ASN A 94 -8.88 12.77 -21.28
CA ASN A 94 -7.70 12.23 -21.94
C ASN A 94 -6.83 11.47 -20.93
N GLY A 95 -6.26 10.35 -21.38
CA GLY A 95 -5.29 9.58 -20.63
C GLY A 95 -4.03 9.32 -21.43
N TYR A 96 -2.90 9.39 -20.74
CA TYR A 96 -1.57 9.31 -21.30
C TYR A 96 -0.75 8.28 -20.56
N ILE A 97 0.16 7.60 -21.26
CA ILE A 97 1.23 6.81 -20.67
C ILE A 97 2.55 7.54 -20.86
N TYR A 98 3.50 7.31 -19.96
CA TYR A 98 4.83 7.90 -20.06
C TYR A 98 5.89 6.96 -19.45
N GLU A 99 7.12 7.16 -19.87
CA GLU A 99 8.31 6.52 -19.30
C GLU A 99 9.45 7.54 -19.26
N ASN A 100 9.82 7.96 -18.06
CA ASN A 100 10.87 8.94 -17.79
C ASN A 100 12.09 8.27 -17.16
N SER A 101 13.26 8.87 -17.37
CA SER A 101 14.50 8.42 -16.73
C SER A 101 14.61 8.99 -15.32
N ALA A 102 15.00 8.15 -14.35
CA ALA A 102 15.37 8.59 -13.02
C ALA A 102 16.91 8.66 -12.92
N THR A 103 17.47 9.81 -12.52
CA THR A 103 18.91 10.05 -12.45
C THR A 103 19.36 10.44 -11.04
N LEU A 104 20.64 10.18 -10.71
CA LEU A 104 21.22 10.55 -9.42
C LEU A 104 21.50 12.05 -9.26
N CYS A 105 21.55 12.79 -10.36
CA CYS A 105 21.75 14.23 -10.37
C CYS A 105 20.86 14.91 -11.42
N SER A 106 20.71 16.24 -11.32
CA SER A 106 19.79 17.03 -12.13
C SER A 106 20.09 17.02 -13.63
N SER A 107 21.29 16.61 -14.05
CA SER A 107 21.66 16.49 -15.46
C SER A 107 21.08 15.22 -16.08
N PRO A 108 20.45 15.28 -17.27
CA PRO A 108 19.97 14.09 -17.98
C PRO A 108 21.07 13.10 -18.36
N LYS A 109 22.34 13.55 -18.42
CA LYS A 109 23.50 12.70 -18.75
C LYS A 109 24.08 11.96 -17.53
N CYS A 110 23.48 12.16 -16.36
CA CYS A 110 23.93 11.54 -15.13
C CYS A 110 23.65 10.04 -15.12
N LEU A 111 24.27 9.32 -14.18
CA LEU A 111 24.00 7.91 -14.00
C LEU A 111 22.51 7.69 -13.69
N ALA A 112 21.89 6.77 -14.44
CA ALA A 112 20.50 6.38 -14.24
C ALA A 112 20.37 5.54 -12.95
N LEU A 113 19.47 5.99 -12.08
CA LEU A 113 18.99 5.24 -10.93
C LEU A 113 17.94 4.20 -11.34
N GLY A 114 17.20 4.45 -12.42
CA GLY A 114 16.04 3.65 -12.81
C GLY A 114 15.14 4.38 -13.79
N THR A 115 13.86 4.02 -13.78
CA THR A 115 12.80 4.67 -14.57
C THR A 115 11.62 5.06 -13.68
N VAL A 116 10.91 6.13 -14.06
CA VAL A 116 9.59 6.49 -13.54
C VAL A 116 8.62 6.30 -14.69
N SER A 117 7.72 5.35 -14.59
CA SER A 117 6.74 5.09 -15.65
C SER A 117 5.36 4.87 -15.10
N GLY A 118 4.37 5.22 -15.88
CA GLY A 118 3.00 5.18 -15.41
C GLY A 118 2.03 5.72 -16.43
N TRP A 119 0.87 6.08 -15.92
CA TRP A 119 -0.16 6.71 -16.69
C TRP A 119 -0.87 7.73 -15.83
N TYR A 120 -1.39 8.74 -16.50
CA TYR A 120 -2.20 9.75 -15.86
C TYR A 120 -3.37 10.14 -16.75
N TYR A 121 -4.38 10.74 -16.15
CA TYR A 121 -5.55 11.17 -16.87
C TYR A 121 -6.18 12.41 -16.25
N TYR A 122 -6.73 13.27 -17.11
CA TYR A 122 -7.34 14.52 -16.70
C TYR A 122 -8.75 14.26 -16.17
N THR A 123 -8.95 14.51 -14.88
CA THR A 123 -10.27 14.48 -14.23
C THR A 123 -10.97 15.83 -14.29
N SER A 124 -10.21 16.91 -14.49
CA SER A 124 -10.70 18.25 -14.79
C SER A 124 -9.67 18.99 -15.66
N GLU A 125 -9.91 20.27 -15.96
CA GLU A 125 -8.93 21.13 -16.66
C GLU A 125 -7.65 21.35 -15.85
N ASP A 126 -7.76 21.38 -14.51
CA ASP A 126 -6.66 21.70 -13.59
C ASP A 126 -6.27 20.51 -12.70
N THR A 127 -6.79 19.30 -12.97
CA THR A 127 -6.59 18.13 -12.11
C THR A 127 -6.30 16.89 -12.92
N VAL A 128 -5.21 16.22 -12.54
CA VAL A 128 -4.73 14.99 -13.17
C VAL A 128 -4.59 13.92 -12.10
N GLU A 129 -5.22 12.77 -12.30
CA GLU A 129 -4.95 11.59 -11.49
C GLU A 129 -3.78 10.82 -12.10
N GLU A 130 -2.83 10.40 -11.27
CA GLU A 130 -1.66 9.66 -11.69
C GLU A 130 -1.51 8.35 -10.92
N VAL A 131 -1.14 7.30 -11.67
CA VAL A 131 -0.65 6.04 -11.13
C VAL A 131 0.68 5.73 -11.82
N ASN A 132 1.75 5.67 -11.04
CA ASN A 132 3.08 5.40 -11.57
C ASN A 132 3.87 4.44 -10.70
N THR A 133 4.98 3.98 -11.26
CA THR A 133 5.91 3.06 -10.64
C THR A 133 7.33 3.56 -10.88
N ILE A 134 8.11 3.58 -9.81
CA ILE A 134 9.54 3.86 -9.87
C ILE A 134 10.26 2.53 -9.86
N LYS A 135 10.89 2.17 -10.97
CA LYS A 135 11.66 0.93 -11.11
C LYS A 135 13.13 1.22 -10.97
N PHE A 136 13.76 0.63 -9.96
CA PHE A 136 15.18 0.82 -9.70
C PHE A 136 16.06 -0.06 -10.58
N SER A 137 17.23 0.46 -10.97
CA SER A 137 18.19 -0.26 -11.78
C SER A 137 18.82 -1.44 -11.01
N PRO A 138 19.36 -2.45 -11.71
CA PRO A 138 20.01 -3.61 -11.08
C PRO A 138 21.23 -3.23 -10.23
N THR A 139 21.79 -2.04 -10.42
CA THR A 139 22.99 -1.54 -9.72
C THR A 139 22.68 -0.56 -8.60
N SER A 140 21.39 -0.32 -8.31
CA SER A 140 20.95 0.60 -7.26
C SER A 140 21.01 -0.04 -5.86
N LEU A 141 20.68 0.73 -4.82
CA LEU A 141 20.55 0.24 -3.45
C LEU A 141 19.42 -0.80 -3.29
N TYR A 142 18.39 -0.72 -4.14
CA TYR A 142 17.28 -1.66 -4.18
C TYR A 142 17.19 -2.31 -5.57
N PRO A 143 18.08 -3.27 -5.89
CA PRO A 143 18.20 -3.84 -7.23
C PRO A 143 16.89 -4.41 -7.77
N ASN A 144 16.42 -3.89 -8.91
CA ASN A 144 15.17 -4.31 -9.56
C ASN A 144 13.90 -4.14 -8.70
N ALA A 145 13.99 -3.42 -7.57
CA ALA A 145 12.83 -3.11 -6.77
C ALA A 145 11.94 -2.09 -7.47
N GLU A 146 10.69 -2.09 -7.07
CA GLU A 146 9.69 -1.16 -7.57
C GLU A 146 9.04 -0.45 -6.37
N LEU A 147 8.78 0.84 -6.52
CA LEU A 147 7.86 1.58 -5.65
C LEU A 147 6.63 1.94 -6.46
N HIS A 148 5.46 1.63 -5.92
CA HIS A 148 4.18 1.95 -6.54
C HIS A 148 3.61 3.20 -5.89
N VAL A 149 3.20 4.14 -6.72
CA VAL A 149 2.84 5.49 -6.31
C VAL A 149 1.52 5.89 -6.96
N ARG A 150 0.70 6.63 -6.21
CA ARG A 150 -0.57 7.16 -6.69
C ARG A 150 -0.83 8.53 -6.09
N GLY A 151 -1.40 9.43 -6.87
CA GLY A 151 -1.85 10.70 -6.35
C GLY A 151 -2.56 11.55 -7.38
N VAL A 152 -2.64 12.83 -7.04
CA VAL A 152 -3.33 13.85 -7.84
C VAL A 152 -2.36 15.00 -8.06
N TRP A 153 -2.19 15.38 -9.31
CA TRP A 153 -1.50 16.60 -9.71
C TRP A 153 -2.53 17.70 -9.87
N VAL A 154 -2.21 18.87 -9.31
CA VAL A 154 -3.04 20.06 -9.42
C VAL A 154 -2.28 21.12 -10.20
N SER A 155 -2.98 21.80 -11.10
CA SER A 155 -2.47 22.94 -11.85
C SER A 155 -3.13 24.24 -11.38
N ALA A 156 -2.43 25.36 -11.55
CA ALA A 156 -2.98 26.69 -11.36
C ALA A 156 -2.84 27.48 -12.66
N SER A 157 -3.97 27.81 -13.30
CA SER A 157 -4.00 28.51 -14.59
C SER A 157 -3.26 27.74 -15.71
N GLY A 158 -3.49 26.42 -15.79
CA GLY A 158 -2.88 25.56 -16.80
C GLY A 158 -1.38 25.31 -16.63
N LYS A 159 -0.82 25.55 -15.45
CA LYS A 159 0.57 25.23 -15.10
C LYS A 159 0.62 24.39 -13.84
N ASP A 160 1.40 23.31 -13.85
CA ASP A 160 1.65 22.53 -12.64
C ASP A 160 2.18 23.43 -11.53
N LEU A 161 1.77 23.16 -10.30
CA LEU A 161 2.38 23.77 -9.12
C LEU A 161 3.87 23.42 -9.04
N ASP A 162 4.65 24.30 -8.40
CA ASP A 162 6.09 24.11 -8.20
C ASP A 162 6.41 22.89 -7.33
N THR A 163 5.44 22.42 -6.55
CA THR A 163 5.58 21.25 -5.68
C THR A 163 4.30 20.41 -5.72
N GLN A 164 4.48 19.10 -5.80
CA GLN A 164 3.41 18.10 -5.83
C GLN A 164 3.77 16.97 -4.88
N GLU A 165 2.75 16.33 -4.30
CA GLU A 165 2.95 15.22 -3.38
C GLU A 165 2.06 14.04 -3.77
N LEU A 166 2.66 12.86 -3.80
CA LEU A 166 1.98 11.60 -4.09
C LEU A 166 2.22 10.60 -2.97
N ALA A 167 1.30 9.66 -2.82
CA ALA A 167 1.40 8.60 -1.84
C ALA A 167 2.15 7.40 -2.41
N ILE A 168 3.10 6.87 -1.65
CA ILE A 168 3.67 5.55 -1.87
C ILE A 168 2.68 4.54 -1.30
N ILE A 169 2.20 3.64 -2.15
CA ILE A 169 1.13 2.68 -1.84
C ILE A 169 1.61 1.22 -1.79
N GLY A 170 2.89 0.99 -2.05
CA GLY A 170 3.52 -0.33 -1.96
C GLY A 170 4.85 -0.38 -2.67
N GLY A 171 5.46 -1.56 -2.68
CA GLY A 171 6.68 -1.83 -3.42
C GLY A 171 6.98 -3.32 -3.50
N THR A 172 8.13 -3.65 -4.08
CA THR A 172 8.59 -5.03 -4.30
C THR A 172 10.07 -5.20 -3.95
N HIS A 173 10.55 -6.44 -3.85
CA HIS A 173 11.98 -6.79 -3.74
C HIS A 173 12.71 -6.04 -2.61
N GLY A 174 12.21 -6.18 -1.37
CA GLY A 174 12.79 -5.49 -0.21
C GLY A 174 12.19 -4.11 0.05
N LEU A 175 11.24 -3.67 -0.79
CA LEU A 175 10.35 -2.54 -0.57
C LEU A 175 8.89 -2.99 -0.34
N ASP A 176 8.70 -4.26 0.01
CA ASP A 176 7.38 -4.84 0.27
C ASP A 176 6.70 -4.11 1.43
N ASN A 177 5.41 -3.77 1.26
CA ASN A 177 4.63 -2.95 2.18
C ASN A 177 5.11 -1.50 2.37
N ALA A 178 5.95 -0.97 1.47
CA ALA A 178 6.36 0.43 1.52
C ALA A 178 5.14 1.38 1.56
N TYR A 179 5.11 2.29 2.54
CA TYR A 179 4.08 3.33 2.63
C TYR A 179 4.68 4.66 3.09
N GLY A 180 4.24 5.75 2.47
CA GLY A 180 4.81 7.07 2.73
C GLY A 180 4.44 8.08 1.66
N THR A 181 5.29 9.10 1.51
CA THR A 181 5.08 10.18 0.54
C THR A 181 6.26 10.35 -0.37
N LEU A 182 5.98 10.91 -1.53
CA LEU A 182 6.95 11.26 -2.54
C LEU A 182 6.63 12.68 -3.04
N THR A 183 7.57 13.58 -2.81
CA THR A 183 7.44 15.00 -3.13
C THR A 183 8.22 15.31 -4.40
N PHE A 184 7.53 15.86 -5.40
CA PHE A 184 8.10 16.36 -6.64
C PHE A 184 8.28 17.87 -6.53
N THR A 185 9.48 18.38 -6.78
CA THR A 185 9.78 19.81 -6.86
C THR A 185 10.27 20.17 -8.27
N LYS A 186 9.58 21.11 -8.93
CA LYS A 186 9.94 21.54 -10.28
C LYS A 186 11.24 22.32 -10.25
N LEU A 187 12.25 21.89 -11.01
CA LEU A 187 13.51 22.62 -11.14
C LEU A 187 13.60 23.41 -12.44
N ASN A 188 13.08 22.83 -13.52
CA ASN A 188 12.97 23.46 -14.83
C ASN A 188 11.85 22.75 -15.63
N ALA A 189 11.74 23.05 -16.93
CA ALA A 189 10.69 22.49 -17.79
C ALA A 189 10.72 20.96 -17.94
N ILE A 190 11.88 20.32 -17.76
CA ILE A 190 12.08 18.89 -18.03
C ILE A 190 12.66 18.12 -16.84
N THR A 191 12.88 18.76 -15.70
CA THR A 191 13.50 18.13 -14.54
C THR A 191 12.72 18.40 -13.26
N TRP A 192 12.37 17.31 -12.59
CA TRP A 192 11.78 17.31 -11.25
C TRP A 192 12.79 16.72 -10.26
N ARG A 193 12.96 17.36 -9.11
CA ARG A 193 13.60 16.72 -7.95
C ARG A 193 12.55 15.89 -7.23
N VAL A 194 12.88 14.64 -6.95
CA VAL A 194 11.98 13.70 -6.30
C VAL A 194 12.57 13.29 -4.96
N GLU A 195 11.79 13.48 -3.90
CA GLU A 195 12.17 13.19 -2.52
C GLU A 195 11.15 12.22 -1.92
N ALA A 196 11.57 10.99 -1.63
CA ALA A 196 10.74 9.96 -1.03
C ALA A 196 11.02 9.85 0.48
N SER A 197 9.96 9.72 1.26
CA SER A 197 10.02 9.46 2.70
C SER A 197 8.98 8.40 3.07
N PHE A 198 9.42 7.19 3.37
CA PHE A 198 8.53 6.05 3.58
C PHE A 198 9.04 5.10 4.66
N ARG A 199 8.16 4.17 5.05
CA ARG A 199 8.41 3.12 6.02
C ARG A 199 8.21 1.76 5.36
N LEU A 200 8.89 0.75 5.91
CA LEU A 200 8.77 -0.67 5.57
C LEU A 200 8.20 -1.45 6.76
#